data_AF-A0A7U9RNC5-F1
#
_entry.id   AF-A0A7U9RNC5-F1
#
_cell.length_a   1.000
_cell.length_b   1.000
_cell.length_c   1.000
_cell.angle_alpha   90.00
_cell.angle_beta   90.00
_cell.angle_gamma   90.00
#
_symmetry.space_group_name_H-M   'P 1'
#
loop_
_entity.id
_entity.type
_entity.pdbx_description
1 polymer ?
#
loop_
_entity_poly.entity_id
_entity_poly.type
_entity_poly.pdbx_seq_one_letter_code
_entity_poly.pdbx_strand_id
1 'polypeptide(L)'
;MDDKNISQAVVARLPRYYRYLGELRDSGIERISSQDLSRLMKVTASQIRQDFNNFGGFGQQGYGYNVEYLYNEIAKILGLNKTHNLIIVGAGNLGQALANYMNFERRGFLLKGLFDKNPALHGKELRGIAVQSVENIECFVRENDIDIAVLTIPKDSAVKTAEILVKCNIKAIWNFAHVDLNVPDNIVVENVHLSDSLMKLSYGIANQ
;
A
#
# COMPACT_ATOMS: atom_id res chain seq x y z
N MET A 1 4.66 -7.38 -22.59
CA MET A 1 4.39 -5.96 -22.29
C MET A 1 5.75 -5.32 -22.20
N ASP A 2 6.02 -4.32 -23.04
CA ASP A 2 7.34 -3.68 -23.09
C ASP A 2 7.72 -3.17 -21.70
N ASP A 3 8.85 -3.65 -21.18
CA ASP A 3 9.54 -3.15 -19.98
C ASP A 3 10.03 -1.72 -20.27
N LYS A 4 9.11 -0.77 -20.39
CA LYS A 4 9.44 0.63 -20.17
C LYS A 4 9.84 0.72 -18.71
N ASN A 5 11.05 1.21 -18.44
CA ASN A 5 11.45 1.66 -17.10
C ASN A 5 10.53 2.80 -16.66
N ILE A 6 9.36 2.45 -16.11
CA ILE A 6 8.40 3.42 -15.59
C ILE A 6 8.99 3.99 -14.32
N SER A 7 9.05 5.32 -14.25
CA SER A 7 9.59 6.00 -13.07
C SER A 7 8.78 5.66 -11.82
N GLN A 8 9.47 5.40 -10.71
CA GLN A 8 8.85 5.21 -9.40
C GLN A 8 7.95 6.39 -9.00
N ALA A 9 8.26 7.61 -9.47
CA ALA A 9 7.39 8.77 -9.24
C ALA A 9 6.02 8.63 -9.93
N VAL A 10 5.95 7.98 -11.09
CA VAL A 10 4.70 7.68 -11.79
C VAL A 10 3.93 6.60 -11.02
N VAL A 11 4.60 5.53 -10.63
CA VAL A 11 4.02 4.42 -9.85
C VAL A 11 3.42 4.95 -8.54
N ALA A 12 4.14 5.82 -7.82
CA ALA A 12 3.68 6.43 -6.58
C ALA A 12 2.40 7.29 -6.75
N ARG A 13 2.08 7.76 -7.96
CA ARG A 13 0.84 8.51 -8.25
C ARG A 13 -0.35 7.61 -8.57
N LEU A 14 -0.13 6.37 -9.00
CA LEU A 14 -1.20 5.44 -9.38
C LEU A 14 -2.25 5.20 -8.29
N PRO A 15 -1.89 4.97 -7.01
CA PRO A 15 -2.89 4.80 -5.94
C PRO A 15 -3.79 6.02 -5.77
N ARG A 16 -3.27 7.22 -6.09
CA ARG A 16 -4.06 8.46 -6.06
C ARG A 16 -5.03 8.51 -7.23
N TYR A 17 -4.60 8.20 -8.45
CA TYR A 17 -5.52 8.09 -9.60
C TYR A 17 -6.64 7.09 -9.33
N TYR A 18 -6.27 5.89 -8.84
CA TYR A 18 -7.22 4.83 -8.50
C TYR A 18 -8.31 5.29 -7.52
N ARG A 19 -7.94 6.08 -6.50
CA ARG A 19 -8.89 6.62 -5.52
C ARG A 19 -9.91 7.56 -6.16
N TYR A 20 -9.46 8.58 -6.89
CA TYR A 20 -10.36 9.55 -7.53
C TYR A 20 -11.23 8.89 -8.61
N LEU A 21 -10.68 7.95 -9.38
CA LEU A 21 -11.45 7.19 -10.35
C LEU A 21 -12.52 6.32 -9.68
N GLY A 22 -12.22 5.75 -8.52
CA GLY A 22 -13.21 5.03 -7.71
C GLY A 22 -14.34 5.94 -7.25
N GLU A 23 -14.04 7.13 -6.74
CA GLU A 23 -15.05 8.12 -6.34
C GLU A 23 -15.94 8.54 -7.52
N LEU A 24 -15.35 8.78 -8.69
CA LEU A 24 -16.08 9.11 -9.91
C LEU A 24 -16.99 7.97 -10.37
N ARG A 25 -16.47 6.74 -10.36
CA ARG A 25 -17.23 5.54 -10.72
C ARG A 25 -18.41 5.34 -9.77
N ASP A 26 -18.17 5.42 -8.47
CA ASP A 26 -19.21 5.23 -7.45
C ASP A 26 -20.28 6.34 -7.52
N SER A 27 -19.93 7.50 -8.09
CA SER A 27 -20.85 8.61 -8.40
C SER A 27 -21.56 8.48 -9.76
N GLY A 28 -21.35 7.38 -10.49
CA GLY A 28 -21.97 7.13 -11.80
C GLY A 28 -21.38 7.95 -12.96
N ILE A 29 -20.21 8.56 -12.79
CA ILE A 29 -19.55 9.30 -13.86
C ILE A 29 -18.90 8.32 -14.84
N GLU A 30 -19.42 8.27 -16.06
CA GLU A 30 -18.93 7.33 -17.09
C GLU A 30 -17.62 7.77 -17.74
N ARG A 31 -17.42 9.09 -17.89
CA ARG A 31 -16.25 9.67 -18.58
C ARG A 31 -15.70 10.89 -17.89
N ILE A 32 -14.38 11.09 -18.01
CA ILE A 32 -13.70 12.28 -17.51
C ILE A 32 -12.60 12.74 -18.46
N SER A 33 -12.44 14.06 -18.64
CA SER A 33 -11.33 14.63 -19.39
C SER A 33 -10.06 14.74 -18.52
N SER A 34 -8.88 14.77 -19.15
CA SER A 34 -7.63 15.06 -18.42
C SER A 34 -7.67 16.43 -17.72
N GLN A 35 -8.41 17.39 -18.26
CA GLN A 35 -8.55 18.73 -17.69
C GLN A 35 -9.41 18.73 -16.42
N ASP A 36 -10.51 17.98 -16.42
CA ASP A 36 -11.39 17.90 -15.26
C ASP A 36 -10.76 17.07 -14.15
N LEU A 37 -10.14 15.94 -14.50
CA LEU A 37 -9.40 15.13 -13.53
C LEU A 37 -8.24 15.92 -12.91
N SER A 38 -7.56 16.77 -13.69
CA SER A 38 -6.47 17.59 -13.18
C SER A 38 -6.94 18.66 -12.20
N ARG A 39 -8.14 19.23 -12.39
CA ARG A 39 -8.76 20.15 -11.42
C ARG A 39 -9.07 19.44 -10.11
N LEU A 40 -9.67 18.25 -10.16
CA LEU A 40 -10.00 17.45 -8.97
C LEU A 40 -8.74 17.06 -8.18
N MET A 41 -7.68 16.68 -8.89
CA MET A 41 -6.44 16.21 -8.29
C MET A 41 -5.43 17.34 -8.00
N LYS A 42 -5.70 18.59 -8.40
CA LYS A 42 -4.77 19.72 -8.28
C LYS A 42 -3.38 19.41 -8.87
N VAL A 43 -3.37 18.82 -10.06
CA VAL A 43 -2.15 18.56 -10.87
C VAL A 43 -2.35 19.12 -12.27
N THR A 44 -1.35 19.02 -13.15
CA THR A 44 -1.51 19.45 -14.55
C THR A 44 -2.13 18.34 -15.40
N ALA A 45 -3.00 18.69 -16.35
CA ALA A 45 -3.56 17.72 -17.29
C ALA A 45 -2.46 17.04 -18.14
N SER A 46 -1.34 17.72 -18.37
CA SER A 46 -0.17 17.15 -19.05
C SER A 46 0.45 16.01 -18.26
N GLN A 47 0.61 16.16 -16.94
CA GLN A 47 1.15 15.10 -16.08
C GLN A 47 0.27 13.84 -16.14
N ILE A 48 -1.05 14.02 -16.06
CA ILE A 48 -2.02 12.91 -16.14
C ILE A 48 -1.88 12.16 -17.47
N ARG A 49 -1.86 12.89 -18.59
CA ARG A 49 -1.70 12.29 -19.92
C ARG A 49 -0.38 11.53 -20.03
N GLN A 50 0.72 12.13 -19.56
CA GLN A 50 2.04 11.50 -19.59
C GLN A 50 2.07 10.23 -18.75
N ASP A 51 1.54 10.28 -17.52
CA ASP A 51 1.48 9.13 -16.61
C ASP A 51 0.74 7.97 -17.25
N PHE A 52 -0.47 8.23 -17.76
CA PHE A 52 -1.33 7.23 -18.39
C PHE A 52 -0.71 6.64 -19.66
N ASN A 53 -0.10 7.47 -20.50
CA ASN A 53 0.57 7.02 -21.72
C ASN A 53 1.75 6.06 -21.46
N ASN A 54 2.30 5.99 -20.24
CA ASN A 54 3.32 4.99 -19.91
C ASN A 54 2.78 3.56 -19.94
N PHE A 55 1.49 3.37 -19.65
CA PHE A 55 0.85 2.05 -19.53
C PHE A 55 -0.12 1.74 -20.67
N GLY A 56 -0.39 2.71 -21.56
CA GLY A 56 -1.22 2.54 -22.74
C GLY A 56 -2.02 3.80 -23.11
N GLY A 57 -2.63 3.79 -24.29
CA GLY A 57 -3.56 4.83 -24.72
C GLY A 57 -4.94 4.65 -24.09
N PHE A 58 -5.10 4.98 -22.80
CA PHE A 58 -6.38 4.80 -22.10
C PHE A 58 -7.47 5.80 -22.48
N GLY A 59 -7.13 6.84 -23.23
CA GLY A 59 -8.02 7.94 -23.56
C GLY A 59 -8.12 8.16 -25.07
N GLN A 60 -9.23 8.79 -25.48
CA GLN A 60 -9.45 9.20 -26.85
C GLN A 60 -9.44 10.73 -26.93
N GLN A 61 -8.71 11.27 -27.91
CA GLN A 61 -8.61 12.73 -28.13
C GLN A 61 -10.02 13.31 -28.34
N GLY A 62 -10.33 14.40 -27.62
CA GLY A 62 -11.65 15.05 -27.65
C GLY A 62 -12.76 14.33 -26.87
N TYR A 63 -12.54 13.10 -26.39
CA TYR A 63 -13.57 12.28 -25.73
C TYR A 63 -13.23 11.89 -24.27
N GLY A 64 -11.97 12.05 -23.86
CA GLY A 64 -11.51 11.77 -22.50
C GLY A 64 -11.36 10.27 -22.21
N TYR A 65 -11.36 9.92 -20.94
CA TYR A 65 -11.20 8.56 -20.43
C TYR A 65 -12.55 7.97 -20.04
N ASN A 66 -12.79 6.70 -20.34
CA ASN A 66 -13.86 5.95 -19.71
C ASN A 66 -13.42 5.61 -18.28
N VAL A 67 -14.21 6.01 -17.29
CA VAL A 67 -13.84 5.94 -15.87
C VAL A 67 -13.74 4.49 -15.40
N GLU A 68 -14.73 3.65 -15.73
CA GLU A 68 -14.76 2.23 -15.36
C GLU A 68 -13.56 1.48 -15.94
N TYR A 69 -13.31 1.64 -17.24
CA TYR A 69 -12.19 1.02 -17.94
C TYR A 69 -10.85 1.46 -17.34
N LEU A 70 -10.65 2.77 -17.20
CA LEU A 70 -9.39 3.30 -16.66
C LEU A 70 -9.18 2.86 -15.20
N TYR A 71 -10.23 2.87 -14.37
CA TYR A 71 -10.18 2.37 -13.00
C TYR A 71 -9.69 0.92 -12.95
N ASN A 72 -10.26 0.04 -13.78
CA ASN A 72 -9.91 -1.37 -13.83
C ASN A 72 -8.49 -1.60 -14.38
N GLU A 73 -8.04 -0.82 -15.37
CA GLU A 73 -6.66 -0.89 -15.86
C GLU A 73 -5.65 -0.45 -14.80
N ILE A 74 -5.91 0.65 -14.08
CA ILE A 74 -5.06 1.06 -12.96
C ILE A 74 -5.06 0.00 -11.86
N ALA A 75 -6.20 -0.64 -11.56
CA ALA A 75 -6.28 -1.74 -10.60
C ALA A 75 -5.38 -2.92 -10.99
N LYS A 76 -5.38 -3.31 -12.27
CA LYS A 76 -4.52 -4.37 -12.80
C LYS A 76 -3.04 -4.01 -12.71
N ILE A 77 -2.66 -2.78 -13.06
CA ILE A 77 -1.29 -2.29 -12.97
C ILE A 77 -0.79 -2.33 -11.52
N LEU A 78 -1.64 -1.95 -10.57
CA LEU A 78 -1.35 -2.01 -9.14
C LEU A 78 -1.41 -3.43 -8.54
N GLY A 79 -1.79 -4.44 -9.32
CA GLY A 79 -1.93 -5.82 -8.84
C GLY A 79 -3.10 -6.04 -7.86
N LEU A 80 -4.10 -5.16 -7.88
CA LEU A 80 -5.29 -5.20 -7.01
C LEU A 80 -6.39 -6.15 -7.50
N ASN A 81 -6.16 -6.81 -8.65
CA ASN A 81 -7.01 -7.88 -9.16
C ASN A 81 -6.70 -9.26 -8.54
N LYS A 82 -5.70 -9.32 -7.65
CA LYS A 82 -5.32 -10.50 -6.88
C LYS A 82 -5.49 -10.19 -5.40
N THR A 83 -5.68 -11.25 -4.61
CA THR A 83 -5.62 -11.15 -3.16
C THR A 83 -4.18 -11.24 -2.70
N HIS A 84 -3.80 -10.39 -1.75
CA HIS A 84 -2.52 -10.41 -1.07
C HIS A 84 -2.75 -10.71 0.41
N ASN A 85 -2.13 -11.78 0.91
CA ASN A 85 -2.22 -12.15 2.31
C ASN A 85 -1.23 -11.31 3.12
N LEU A 86 -1.71 -10.69 4.19
CA LEU A 86 -0.89 -9.84 5.05
C LEU A 86 -0.91 -10.28 6.51
N ILE A 87 0.19 -10.03 7.20
CA ILE A 87 0.30 -10.12 8.65
C ILE A 87 0.71 -8.77 9.23
N ILE A 88 0.34 -8.51 10.48
CA ILE A 88 0.85 -7.36 11.23
C ILE A 88 1.68 -7.87 12.40
N VAL A 89 2.92 -7.38 12.50
CA VAL A 89 3.83 -7.62 13.62
C VAL A 89 3.88 -6.36 14.47
N GLY A 90 3.41 -6.48 15.71
CA GLY A 90 3.24 -5.40 16.69
C GLY A 90 1.78 -5.02 16.86
N ALA A 91 1.06 -5.68 17.77
CA ALA A 91 -0.33 -5.40 18.12
C ALA A 91 -0.48 -4.27 19.16
N GLY A 92 0.40 -3.28 19.14
CA GLY A 92 0.23 -2.01 19.86
C GLY A 92 -0.79 -1.09 19.19
N ASN A 93 -0.92 0.15 19.67
CA ASN A 93 -1.95 1.10 19.19
C ASN A 93 -2.01 1.24 17.66
N LEU A 94 -0.86 1.39 16.99
CA LEU A 94 -0.79 1.52 15.54
C LEU A 94 -1.19 0.23 14.83
N GLY A 95 -0.67 -0.92 15.26
CA GLY A 95 -1.02 -2.22 14.66
C GLY A 95 -2.50 -2.56 14.82
N GLN A 96 -3.09 -2.24 15.98
CA GLN A 96 -4.52 -2.39 16.21
C GLN A 96 -5.36 -1.46 15.32
N ALA A 97 -4.92 -0.20 15.15
CA ALA A 97 -5.59 0.74 14.26
C ALA A 97 -5.56 0.25 12.79
N LEU A 98 -4.43 -0.28 12.33
CA LEU A 98 -4.29 -0.85 10.99
C LEU A 98 -5.12 -2.13 10.83
N ALA A 99 -5.13 -3.03 11.82
CA ALA A 99 -5.94 -4.25 11.79
C ALA A 99 -7.44 -3.97 11.68
N ASN A 100 -7.90 -2.89 12.33
CA ASN A 100 -9.29 -2.46 12.29
C ASN A 100 -9.69 -1.74 10.99
N TYR A 101 -8.74 -1.46 10.09
CA TYR A 101 -9.01 -0.72 8.87
C TYR A 101 -9.60 -1.60 7.75
N MET A 102 -10.93 -1.70 7.71
CA MET A 102 -11.74 -2.49 6.75
C MET A 102 -11.41 -2.27 5.27
N ASN A 103 -10.86 -1.11 4.91
CA ASN A 103 -10.62 -0.74 3.51
C ASN A 103 -9.49 -1.53 2.85
N PHE A 104 -8.63 -2.22 3.62
CA PHE A 104 -7.60 -3.11 3.06
C PHE A 104 -8.23 -4.32 2.36
N GLU A 105 -9.17 -5.01 3.02
CA GLU A 105 -9.86 -6.19 2.47
C GLU A 105 -10.62 -5.86 1.19
N ARG A 106 -11.30 -4.69 1.16
CA ARG A 106 -12.00 -4.20 -0.05
C ARG A 106 -11.07 -3.96 -1.24
N ARG A 107 -9.77 -3.83 -1.01
CA ARG A 107 -8.73 -3.62 -2.04
C ARG A 107 -7.90 -4.87 -2.31
N GLY A 108 -8.33 -6.04 -1.80
CA GLY A 108 -7.65 -7.32 -2.01
C GLY A 108 -6.57 -7.63 -0.98
N PHE A 109 -6.41 -6.84 0.08
CA PHE A 109 -5.41 -7.09 1.13
C PHE A 109 -6.07 -7.80 2.32
N LEU A 110 -5.80 -9.08 2.50
CA LEU A 110 -6.43 -9.93 3.51
C LEU A 110 -5.55 -10.08 4.74
N LEU A 111 -5.98 -9.55 5.88
CA LEU A 111 -5.33 -9.79 7.17
C LEU A 111 -5.51 -11.26 7.58
N LYS A 112 -4.39 -11.98 7.69
CA LYS A 112 -4.36 -13.39 8.08
C LYS A 112 -3.86 -13.62 9.50
N GLY A 113 -2.94 -12.78 9.99
CA GLY A 113 -2.28 -12.99 11.26
C GLY A 113 -1.87 -11.71 11.95
N LEU A 114 -1.87 -11.76 13.29
CA LEU A 114 -1.43 -10.69 14.17
C LEU A 114 -0.41 -11.26 15.16
N PHE A 115 0.73 -10.59 15.33
CA PHE A 115 1.82 -11.09 16.14
C PHE A 115 2.31 -10.02 17.12
N ASP A 116 2.58 -10.41 18.36
CA ASP A 116 3.20 -9.52 19.34
C ASP A 116 4.14 -10.29 20.27
N LYS A 117 5.17 -9.62 20.79
CA LYS A 117 6.08 -10.21 21.79
C LYS A 117 5.51 -10.19 23.19
N ASN A 118 4.53 -9.33 23.46
CA ASN A 118 3.90 -9.18 24.77
C ASN A 118 2.90 -10.32 25.01
N PRO A 119 3.15 -11.25 25.94
CA PRO A 119 2.25 -12.37 26.21
C PRO A 119 0.86 -11.94 26.67
N ALA A 120 0.74 -10.75 27.28
CA ALA A 120 -0.55 -10.21 27.71
C ALA A 120 -1.48 -9.81 26.55
N LEU A 121 -0.99 -9.82 25.31
CA LEU A 121 -1.79 -9.62 24.11
C LEU A 121 -2.19 -10.94 23.45
N HIS A 122 -1.50 -12.05 23.74
CA HIS A 122 -1.75 -13.33 23.09
C HIS A 122 -3.17 -13.83 23.37
N GLY A 123 -3.83 -14.36 22.35
CA GLY A 123 -5.22 -14.81 22.42
C GLY A 123 -6.27 -13.70 22.40
N LYS A 124 -5.88 -12.42 22.53
CA LYS A 124 -6.83 -11.32 22.28
C LYS A 124 -7.18 -11.31 20.80
N GLU A 125 -8.47 -11.21 20.52
CA GLU A 125 -8.96 -11.17 19.15
C GLU A 125 -9.15 -9.74 18.67
N LEU A 126 -8.73 -9.49 17.44
CA LEU A 126 -9.01 -8.29 16.69
C LEU A 126 -9.66 -8.72 15.38
N ARG A 127 -10.95 -8.40 15.23
CA ARG A 127 -11.76 -8.80 14.06
C ARG A 127 -11.73 -10.32 13.81
N GLY A 128 -11.77 -11.11 14.88
CA GLY A 128 -11.75 -12.58 14.81
C GLY A 128 -10.37 -13.19 14.55
N ILE A 129 -9.30 -12.38 14.55
CA ILE A 129 -7.92 -12.85 14.42
C ILE A 129 -7.25 -12.74 15.78
N ALA A 130 -6.87 -13.88 16.35
CA ALA A 130 -6.15 -13.93 17.61
C ALA A 130 -4.70 -13.44 17.43
N VAL A 131 -4.23 -12.61 18.36
CA VAL A 131 -2.82 -12.25 18.43
C VAL A 131 -2.00 -13.45 18.88
N GLN A 132 -0.95 -13.76 18.15
CA GLN A 132 -0.04 -14.89 18.38
C GLN A 132 1.35 -14.42 18.83
N SER A 133 2.15 -15.35 19.33
CA SER A 133 3.56 -15.09 19.64
C SER A 133 4.36 -14.83 18.37
N VAL A 134 5.27 -13.85 18.41
CA VAL A 134 6.24 -13.59 17.32
C VAL A 134 7.11 -14.80 16.98
N GLU A 135 7.25 -15.75 17.90
CA GLU A 135 7.96 -17.02 17.66
C GLU A 135 7.28 -17.87 16.59
N ASN A 136 5.97 -17.71 16.40
CA ASN A 136 5.20 -18.48 15.41
C ASN A 136 5.26 -17.88 14.00
N ILE A 137 5.88 -16.70 13.81
CA ILE A 137 5.87 -15.98 12.52
C ILE A 137 6.44 -16.85 11.40
N GLU A 138 7.58 -17.50 11.63
CA GLU A 138 8.26 -18.29 10.59
C GLU A 138 7.39 -19.46 10.10
N CYS A 139 6.76 -20.18 11.01
CA CYS A 139 5.86 -21.28 10.68
C CYS A 139 4.62 -20.75 9.95
N PHE A 140 4.00 -19.71 10.51
CA PHE A 140 2.76 -19.15 9.99
C PHE A 140 2.92 -18.58 8.57
N VAL A 141 4.02 -17.87 8.30
CA VAL A 141 4.29 -17.27 6.98
C VAL A 141 4.38 -18.35 5.90
N ARG A 142 5.03 -19.48 6.20
CA ARG A 142 5.18 -20.61 5.27
C ARG A 142 3.88 -21.37 5.04
N GLU A 143 3.06 -21.53 6.08
CA GLU A 143 1.82 -22.32 6.01
C GLU A 143 0.64 -21.55 5.39
N ASN A 144 0.66 -20.22 5.44
CA ASN A 144 -0.48 -19.38 5.06
C ASN A 144 -0.25 -18.52 3.81
N ASP A 145 0.83 -18.78 3.06
CA ASP A 145 1.20 -18.07 1.83
C ASP A 145 1.15 -16.54 2.02
N ILE A 146 1.88 -16.02 3.00
CA ILE A 146 1.87 -14.60 3.33
C ILE A 146 2.72 -13.82 2.32
N ASP A 147 2.15 -12.77 1.73
CA ASP A 147 2.81 -11.90 0.76
C ASP A 147 3.46 -10.69 1.42
N ILE A 148 2.77 -10.08 2.39
CA ILE A 148 3.10 -8.78 2.97
C ILE A 148 3.20 -8.85 4.49
N ALA A 149 4.28 -8.33 5.05
CA ALA A 149 4.41 -8.12 6.49
C ALA A 149 4.35 -6.63 6.83
N VAL A 150 3.47 -6.25 7.75
CA VAL A 150 3.38 -4.88 8.27
C VAL A 150 4.12 -4.82 9.60
N LEU A 151 5.13 -3.95 9.70
CA LEU A 151 5.94 -3.81 10.92
C LEU A 151 5.55 -2.54 11.67
N THR A 152 4.89 -2.71 12.82
CA THR A 152 4.48 -1.63 13.73
C THR A 152 5.18 -1.77 15.09
N ILE A 153 6.46 -2.13 15.04
CA ILE A 153 7.32 -2.44 16.19
C ILE A 153 8.52 -1.48 16.29
N PRO A 154 9.18 -1.41 17.46
CA PRO A 154 10.41 -0.60 17.62
C PRO A 154 11.53 -1.05 16.68
N LYS A 155 12.44 -0.12 16.36
CA LYS A 155 13.59 -0.29 15.45
C LYS A 155 14.35 -1.60 15.64
N ASP A 156 14.82 -1.90 16.85
CA ASP A 156 15.64 -3.09 17.10
C ASP A 156 14.88 -4.40 16.86
N SER A 157 13.57 -4.39 17.08
CA SER A 157 12.70 -5.54 16.82
C SER A 157 12.37 -5.66 15.32
N ALA A 158 12.25 -4.54 14.60
CA ALA A 158 11.99 -4.52 13.17
C ALA A 158 13.11 -5.17 12.36
N VAL A 159 14.37 -4.86 12.66
CA VAL A 159 15.55 -5.46 11.97
C VAL A 159 15.55 -6.98 12.14
N LYS A 160 15.42 -7.47 13.38
CA LYS A 160 15.39 -8.92 13.67
C LYS A 160 14.20 -9.62 12.99
N THR A 161 13.03 -8.98 12.99
CA THR A 161 11.84 -9.55 12.35
C THR A 161 12.01 -9.60 10.84
N ALA A 162 12.58 -8.56 10.22
CA ALA A 162 12.85 -8.53 8.79
C ALA A 162 13.78 -9.68 8.37
N GLU A 163 14.84 -9.97 9.14
CA GLU A 163 15.73 -11.11 8.88
C GLU A 163 14.98 -12.46 8.88
N ILE A 164 14.03 -12.65 9.80
CA ILE A 164 13.20 -13.87 9.85
C ILE A 164 12.29 -13.93 8.61
N LEU A 165 11.63 -12.82 8.28
CA LEU A 165 10.70 -12.74 7.14
C LEU A 165 11.42 -12.98 5.80
N VAL A 166 12.66 -12.50 5.66
CA VAL A 166 13.53 -12.76 4.49
C VAL A 166 13.77 -14.27 4.34
N LYS A 167 14.08 -14.98 5.42
CA LYS A 167 14.25 -16.46 5.41
C LYS A 167 12.96 -17.21 5.08
N CYS A 168 11.81 -16.57 5.23
CA CYS A 168 10.51 -17.11 4.88
C CYS A 168 10.07 -16.74 3.46
N ASN A 169 10.91 -16.03 2.70
CA ASN A 169 10.62 -15.56 1.34
C ASN A 169 9.38 -14.66 1.26
N ILE A 170 9.21 -13.76 2.25
CA ILE A 170 8.21 -12.69 2.18
C ILE A 170 8.45 -11.86 0.91
N LYS A 171 7.38 -11.36 0.28
CA LYS A 171 7.50 -10.57 -0.96
C LYS A 171 7.63 -9.08 -0.67
N ALA A 172 6.95 -8.58 0.36
CA ALA A 172 6.99 -7.17 0.70
C ALA A 172 6.90 -6.91 2.21
N ILE A 173 7.50 -5.80 2.62
CA ILE A 173 7.44 -5.28 3.99
C ILE A 173 6.92 -3.86 3.97
N TRP A 174 5.83 -3.61 4.71
CA TRP A 174 5.32 -2.27 4.97
C TRP A 174 5.81 -1.81 6.33
N ASN A 175 6.83 -0.96 6.34
CA ASN A 175 7.63 -0.67 7.52
C ASN A 175 7.24 0.69 8.15
N PHE A 176 6.68 0.66 9.35
CA PHE A 176 6.41 1.86 10.17
C PHE A 176 7.50 2.09 11.23
N ALA A 177 8.52 1.24 11.30
CA ALA A 177 9.64 1.47 12.20
C ALA A 177 10.54 2.60 11.65
N HIS A 178 11.12 3.39 12.55
CA HIS A 178 12.06 4.46 12.20
C HIS A 178 13.47 3.90 11.90
N VAL A 179 13.56 3.02 10.90
CA VAL A 179 14.81 2.39 10.45
C VAL A 179 14.66 1.89 9.02
N ASP A 180 15.70 2.07 8.21
CA ASP A 180 15.81 1.42 6.91
C ASP A 180 16.22 -0.05 7.10
N LEU A 181 15.43 -0.96 6.52
CA LEU A 181 15.68 -2.39 6.60
C LEU A 181 16.68 -2.79 5.52
N ASN A 182 17.73 -3.51 5.92
CA ASN A 182 18.67 -4.10 4.98
C ASN A 182 18.14 -5.48 4.55
N VAL A 183 17.41 -5.53 3.44
CA VAL A 183 16.83 -6.76 2.89
C VAL A 183 17.28 -6.94 1.43
N PRO A 184 17.27 -8.17 0.89
CA PRO A 184 17.58 -8.42 -0.51
C PRO A 184 16.68 -7.65 -1.50
N ASP A 185 17.22 -7.31 -2.67
CA ASP A 185 16.54 -6.51 -3.71
C ASP A 185 15.22 -7.11 -4.23
N ASN A 186 15.02 -8.42 -4.06
CA ASN A 186 13.78 -9.10 -4.46
C ASN A 186 12.62 -8.90 -3.46
N ILE A 187 12.87 -8.23 -2.32
CA ILE A 187 11.86 -7.91 -1.31
C ILE A 187 11.55 -6.42 -1.38
N VAL A 188 10.29 -6.09 -1.65
CA VAL A 188 9.84 -4.70 -1.73
C VAL A 188 9.66 -4.14 -0.32
N VAL A 189 10.30 -3.02 0.00
CA VAL A 189 10.11 -2.32 1.28
C VAL A 189 9.52 -0.94 1.04
N GLU A 190 8.38 -0.67 1.66
CA GLU A 190 7.77 0.66 1.71
C GLU A 190 7.89 1.21 3.13
N ASN A 191 8.70 2.26 3.30
CA ASN A 191 8.90 2.93 4.59
C ASN A 191 7.87 4.04 4.81
N VAL A 192 7.18 4.00 5.95
CA VAL A 192 6.22 5.03 6.35
C VAL A 192 6.77 5.81 7.54
N HIS A 193 7.08 7.08 7.29
CA HIS A 193 7.50 8.02 8.32
C HIS A 193 6.42 9.09 8.52
N LEU A 194 5.55 8.88 9.52
CA LEU A 194 4.48 9.83 9.86
C LEU A 194 5.04 11.21 10.22
N SER A 195 6.18 11.24 10.92
CA SER A 195 6.89 12.48 11.30
C SER A 195 7.32 13.30 10.08
N ASP A 196 7.82 12.67 9.02
CA ASP A 196 8.27 13.36 7.80
C ASP A 196 7.12 14.09 7.13
N SER A 197 5.92 13.49 7.15
CA SER A 197 4.71 14.15 6.65
C SER A 197 4.37 15.41 7.44
N LEU A 198 4.53 15.39 8.78
CA LEU A 198 4.31 16.58 9.62
C LEU A 198 5.40 17.64 9.39
N MET A 199 6.67 17.24 9.23
CA MET A 199 7.77 18.17 8.93
C MET A 199 7.56 18.89 7.60
N LYS A 200 7.01 18.21 6.58
CA LYS A 200 6.63 18.84 5.31
C LYS A 200 5.58 19.93 5.49
N LEU A 201 4.61 19.75 6.38
CA LEU A 201 3.65 20.80 6.72
C LEU A 201 4.34 21.97 7.41
N SER A 202 5.25 21.71 8.35
CA SER A 202 6.04 22.76 9.02
C SER A 202 6.84 23.59 8.02
N TYR A 203 7.49 22.95 7.04
CA TYR A 203 8.18 23.65 5.96
C TYR A 203 7.21 24.51 5.14
N GLY A 204 6.04 23.96 4.78
CA GLY A 204 5.03 24.70 4.04
C GLY A 204 4.48 25.91 4.78
N ILE A 205 4.36 25.85 6.11
CA ILE A 205 3.94 26.99 6.94
C ILE A 205 5.08 28.01 7.06
N ALA A 206 6.33 27.57 7.22
CA ALA A 206 7.47 28.46 7.41
C ALA A 206 7.87 29.23 6.13
N ASN A 207 7.46 28.75 4.96
CA ASN A 207 7.77 29.34 3.66
C ASN A 207 6.51 29.81 2.92
N GLN A 208 5.46 30.17 3.66
CA GLN A 208 4.26 30.84 3.15
C GLN A 208 4.48 32.35 2.99
#